data_AF-A0A7J6QW55-F1
#
_entry.id   AF-A0A7J6QW55-F1
#
_cell.length_a   1.000
_cell.length_b   1.000
_cell.length_c   1.000
_cell.angle_alpha   90.00
_cell.angle_beta   90.00
_cell.angle_gamma   90.00
#
_symmetry.space_group_name_H-M   'P 1'
#
loop_
_entity.id
_entity.type
_entity.pdbx_description
1 polymer ?
#
loop_
_entity_poly.entity_id
_entity_poly.type
_entity_poly.pdbx_seq_one_letter_code
_entity_poly.pdbx_strand_id
1 'polypeptide(L)'
;MRTYLLVSLALVDLACSLSGCSSGDDSGDASAVTETLPPHKLSDPNAPATFPKTTGVPPTPRPASSSPCTGHPIGIYSWSQDFWREGDPSLTDFIQTDRGRTWDCGELYINVADASNYDKIVDQDKLVNWMKKWRRVSGNDEVIWMTYGDVVEQNGTKMVRFVKTFEDFLLRSVSAEDMAEIAPIGISFDVEHVPDTFYKEALTSSQEMVQNVTKGMGYLPHSILVGSTIEGEENQKETTYVMQYADRALMMLYRNAVNGSYPDDLVERMRWMMTDQCVVCTKPGWENLRAKITIMVEGSCKMGHGCGKLSMCVEDTSKYPDPNGGIEYVWNTLQELTNAIVPEGILTQDQYNKLFLTNGTLYAIHNWDWSRCFYGDDFSREQNYTNCQDYHTMAATCRTK
;
A
#
# COMPACT_ATOMS: atom_id res chain seq x y z
N MET A 1 -8.19 -11.89 -40.12
CA MET A 1 -7.90 -13.33 -40.29
C MET A 1 -6.78 -13.67 -39.31
N ARG A 2 -6.96 -14.75 -38.54
CA ARG A 2 -6.18 -15.18 -37.37
C ARG A 2 -4.67 -15.22 -37.60
N THR A 3 -3.88 -14.99 -36.54
CA THR A 3 -2.92 -15.98 -36.02
C THR A 3 -2.63 -15.66 -34.54
N TYR A 4 -3.06 -16.55 -33.64
CA TYR A 4 -2.63 -16.61 -32.24
C TYR A 4 -1.41 -17.52 -32.17
N LEU A 5 -0.36 -17.13 -31.44
CA LEU A 5 0.74 -18.01 -31.09
C LEU A 5 0.66 -18.35 -29.60
N LEU A 6 0.28 -19.59 -29.33
CA LEU A 6 0.48 -20.31 -28.07
C LEU A 6 1.97 -20.66 -27.93
N VAL A 7 2.55 -20.46 -26.75
CA VAL A 7 3.74 -21.20 -26.34
C VAL A 7 3.48 -21.76 -24.95
N SER A 8 3.55 -23.09 -24.85
CA SER A 8 3.43 -23.88 -23.64
C SER A 8 4.77 -24.53 -23.28
N LEU A 9 4.95 -24.76 -21.98
CA LEU A 9 5.72 -25.84 -21.32
C LEU A 9 7.25 -25.73 -21.25
N ALA A 10 7.76 -25.73 -20.01
CA ALA A 10 8.60 -26.82 -19.53
C ALA A 10 8.46 -27.00 -18.00
N LEU A 11 7.94 -28.16 -17.60
CA LEU A 11 8.10 -28.77 -16.29
C LEU A 11 9.56 -29.21 -16.10
N VAL A 12 10.07 -29.13 -14.88
CA VAL A 12 11.21 -29.96 -14.45
C VAL A 12 10.79 -30.69 -13.17
N ASP A 13 10.50 -31.98 -13.33
CA ASP A 13 10.53 -32.96 -12.27
C ASP A 13 11.98 -33.23 -11.85
N LEU A 14 12.24 -33.30 -10.54
CA LEU A 14 13.31 -34.16 -10.03
C LEU A 14 12.88 -34.73 -8.67
N ALA A 15 12.61 -36.04 -8.66
CA ALA A 15 12.26 -36.80 -7.47
C ALA A 15 13.39 -37.75 -7.05
N CYS A 16 13.55 -37.86 -5.73
CA CYS A 16 13.98 -39.02 -4.93
C CYS A 16 15.45 -39.44 -4.83
N SER A 17 15.98 -39.41 -3.59
CA SER A 17 16.25 -40.59 -2.73
C SER A 17 17.02 -40.15 -1.48
N LEU A 18 17.09 -40.83 -0.32
CA LEU A 18 16.21 -41.68 0.51
C LEU A 18 16.99 -41.90 1.82
N SER A 19 16.29 -42.26 2.91
CA SER A 19 16.75 -42.67 4.27
C SER A 19 17.18 -41.55 5.23
N GLY A 20 16.64 -41.34 6.44
CA GLY A 20 15.76 -42.13 7.31
C GLY A 20 16.51 -42.65 8.55
N CYS A 21 16.25 -42.09 9.75
CA CYS A 21 16.09 -42.82 11.04
C CYS A 21 15.97 -41.89 12.29
N SER A 22 14.78 -41.98 12.91
CA SER A 22 14.34 -41.87 14.32
C SER A 22 15.29 -41.60 15.52
N SER A 23 14.74 -40.76 16.43
CA SER A 23 14.63 -40.81 17.91
C SER A 23 15.83 -40.62 18.86
N GLY A 24 15.63 -39.72 19.83
CA GLY A 24 16.26 -39.77 21.17
C GLY A 24 16.34 -38.42 21.90
N ASP A 25 15.70 -38.33 23.07
CA ASP A 25 15.52 -37.19 23.99
C ASP A 25 16.82 -36.54 24.54
N ASP A 26 16.80 -35.26 24.95
CA ASP A 26 16.52 -34.86 26.35
C ASP A 26 16.76 -33.36 26.67
N SER A 27 15.81 -32.81 27.44
CA SER A 27 15.85 -31.76 28.49
C SER A 27 16.72 -30.49 28.39
N GLY A 28 16.08 -29.33 28.62
CA GLY A 28 16.74 -28.09 29.04
C GLY A 28 15.78 -26.92 29.23
N ASP A 29 15.29 -26.73 30.46
CA ASP A 29 14.41 -25.66 30.94
C ASP A 29 14.76 -24.23 30.48
N ALA A 30 13.75 -23.51 30.00
CA ALA A 30 13.66 -22.05 30.15
C ALA A 30 12.18 -21.65 30.28
N SER A 31 11.77 -21.28 31.50
CA SER A 31 10.46 -20.70 31.79
C SER A 31 10.20 -19.45 30.95
N ALA A 32 9.38 -19.59 29.92
CA ALA A 32 8.68 -18.47 29.30
C ALA A 32 7.32 -18.32 29.99
N VAL A 33 7.07 -17.13 30.53
CA VAL A 33 5.76 -16.73 31.05
C VAL A 33 4.82 -16.65 29.86
N THR A 34 3.99 -17.67 29.68
CA THR A 34 2.93 -17.71 28.67
C THR A 34 1.78 -16.84 29.15
N GLU A 35 1.73 -15.60 28.69
CA GLU A 35 0.52 -14.78 28.75
C GLU A 35 -0.45 -15.33 27.71
N THR A 36 -1.28 -16.29 28.13
CA THR A 36 -2.37 -16.83 27.30
C THR A 36 -3.43 -15.76 27.09
N LEU A 37 -3.39 -15.11 25.92
CA LEU A 37 -4.52 -14.37 25.38
C LEU A 37 -5.73 -15.31 25.25
N PRO A 38 -6.97 -14.83 25.47
CA PRO A 38 -8.15 -15.66 25.36
C PRO A 38 -8.27 -16.20 23.92
N PRO A 39 -8.70 -17.46 23.75
CA PRO A 39 -8.88 -18.04 22.43
C PRO A 39 -10.03 -17.29 21.73
N HIS A 40 -9.70 -16.50 20.71
CA HIS A 40 -10.69 -16.13 19.71
C HIS A 40 -11.21 -17.44 19.11
N LYS A 41 -12.49 -17.73 19.33
CA LYS A 41 -13.16 -18.85 18.65
C LYS A 41 -12.94 -18.64 17.15
N LEU A 42 -12.35 -19.62 16.47
CA LEU A 42 -12.49 -19.74 15.02
C LEU A 42 -13.99 -19.70 14.72
N SER A 43 -14.46 -18.53 14.29
CA SER A 43 -15.84 -18.37 13.85
C SER A 43 -15.93 -19.04 12.48
N ASP A 44 -17.00 -19.81 12.24
CA ASP A 44 -17.27 -20.37 10.92
C ASP A 44 -17.29 -19.20 9.91
N PRO A 45 -16.38 -19.17 8.92
CA PRO A 45 -16.32 -18.08 7.96
C PRO A 45 -17.62 -17.95 7.15
N ASN A 46 -18.49 -18.96 7.15
CA ASN A 46 -19.79 -18.95 6.47
C ASN A 46 -20.98 -18.57 7.37
N ALA A 47 -20.81 -18.45 8.70
CA ALA A 47 -21.88 -17.96 9.57
C ALA A 47 -22.17 -16.47 9.30
N PRO A 48 -23.39 -15.95 9.47
CA PRO A 48 -23.65 -14.51 9.31
C PRO A 48 -22.81 -13.68 10.28
N ALA A 49 -22.08 -12.67 9.79
CA ALA A 49 -21.37 -11.73 10.65
C ALA A 49 -22.40 -10.87 11.42
N THR A 50 -22.25 -10.79 12.74
CA THR A 50 -23.10 -9.98 13.61
C THR A 50 -22.24 -9.19 14.56
N PHE A 51 -22.69 -7.99 14.93
CA PHE A 51 -22.03 -7.21 15.98
C PHE A 51 -21.90 -8.05 17.27
N PRO A 52 -20.68 -8.24 17.80
CA PRO A 52 -20.50 -8.81 19.12
C PRO A 52 -21.18 -7.93 20.17
N LYS A 53 -21.61 -8.53 21.29
CA LYS A 53 -22.17 -7.75 22.40
C LYS A 53 -21.10 -6.80 22.94
N THR A 54 -21.39 -5.50 22.93
CA THR A 54 -20.47 -4.46 23.40
C THR A 54 -20.06 -4.70 24.86
N THR A 55 -18.75 -4.70 25.09
CA THR A 55 -18.17 -4.56 26.43
C THR A 55 -18.45 -3.13 26.90
N GLY A 56 -18.88 -2.97 28.16
CA GLY A 56 -19.36 -1.66 28.66
C GLY A 56 -18.28 -0.59 28.87
N VAL A 57 -17.04 -0.85 28.44
CA VAL A 57 -15.90 0.06 28.61
C VAL A 57 -15.36 0.41 27.22
N PRO A 58 -15.37 1.69 26.80
CA PRO A 58 -14.76 2.11 25.55
C PRO A 58 -13.26 1.77 25.53
N PRO A 59 -12.70 1.32 24.40
CA PRO A 59 -11.27 1.08 24.30
C PRO A 59 -10.50 2.40 24.48
N THR A 60 -9.31 2.31 25.06
CA THR A 60 -8.41 3.47 25.19
C THR A 60 -7.51 3.55 23.97
N PRO A 61 -7.26 4.74 23.39
CA PRO A 61 -6.32 4.88 22.28
C PRO A 61 -4.94 4.30 22.61
N ARG A 62 -4.27 3.69 21.62
CA ARG A 62 -2.87 3.27 21.76
C ARG A 62 -2.03 4.46 22.25
N PRO A 63 -1.21 4.28 23.32
CA PRO A 63 -0.23 5.29 23.70
C PRO A 63 0.71 5.57 22.54
N ALA A 64 1.17 6.81 22.41
CA ALA A 64 2.21 7.15 21.44
C ALA A 64 3.40 6.19 21.61
N SER A 65 3.94 5.70 20.48
CA SER A 65 5.11 4.83 20.50
C SER A 65 6.24 5.48 21.28
N SER A 66 6.93 4.71 22.13
CA SER A 66 8.15 5.17 22.81
C SER A 66 9.33 5.38 21.86
N SER A 67 9.22 4.85 20.64
CA SER A 67 10.18 5.02 19.54
C SER A 67 9.38 5.28 18.25
N PRO A 68 8.83 6.49 18.07
CA PRO A 68 8.07 6.82 16.87
C PRO A 68 9.00 6.86 15.65
N CYS A 69 8.46 6.51 14.49
CA CYS A 69 9.16 6.68 13.21
C CYS A 69 9.15 8.17 12.85
N THR A 70 10.31 8.83 12.82
CA THR A 70 10.42 10.29 12.60
C THR A 70 11.24 10.67 11.36
N GLY A 71 11.54 9.70 10.50
CA GLY A 71 12.20 9.92 9.22
C GLY A 71 11.29 10.57 8.18
N HIS A 72 11.69 10.49 6.92
CA HIS A 72 10.88 10.91 5.80
C HIS A 72 9.56 10.10 5.76
N PRO A 73 8.40 10.74 5.54
CA PRO A 73 7.13 10.05 5.51
C PRO A 73 6.86 9.48 4.10
N ILE A 74 7.76 8.66 3.56
CA ILE A 74 7.51 7.95 2.31
C ILE A 74 6.69 6.71 2.63
N GLY A 75 5.61 6.52 1.89
CA GLY A 75 4.76 5.35 2.01
C GLY A 75 5.29 4.17 1.20
N ILE A 76 5.12 2.97 1.74
CA ILE A 76 5.47 1.71 1.08
C ILE A 76 4.20 1.09 0.49
N TYR A 77 4.27 0.60 -0.73
CA TYR A 77 3.18 -0.16 -1.34
C TYR A 77 3.66 -1.52 -1.83
N SER A 78 2.98 -2.59 -1.42
CA SER A 78 3.33 -3.97 -1.79
C SER A 78 2.15 -4.82 -2.27
N TRP A 79 2.44 -5.63 -3.29
CA TRP A 79 1.53 -6.64 -3.84
C TRP A 79 1.53 -7.96 -3.05
N SER A 80 2.61 -8.26 -2.34
CA SER A 80 2.76 -9.55 -1.69
C SER A 80 1.84 -9.68 -0.47
N GLN A 81 1.10 -10.79 -0.42
CA GLN A 81 0.33 -11.19 0.77
C GLN A 81 1.20 -12.02 1.74
N ASP A 82 2.43 -12.38 1.35
CA ASP A 82 3.28 -13.33 2.10
C ASP A 82 3.74 -12.78 3.45
N PHE A 83 3.81 -11.45 3.61
CA PHE A 83 4.22 -10.83 4.89
C PHE A 83 3.35 -11.26 6.06
N TRP A 84 2.05 -11.43 5.82
CA TRP A 84 1.08 -11.77 6.85
C TRP A 84 0.52 -13.19 6.68
N ARG A 85 0.52 -13.76 5.47
CA ARG A 85 0.06 -15.15 5.23
C ARG A 85 1.11 -16.19 5.58
N GLU A 86 2.28 -16.03 4.99
CA GLU A 86 3.40 -16.98 5.07
C GLU A 86 4.46 -16.54 6.09
N GLY A 87 4.36 -15.29 6.57
CA GLY A 87 5.24 -14.74 7.58
C GLY A 87 6.58 -14.27 7.05
N ASP A 88 6.67 -13.84 5.78
CA ASP A 88 7.88 -13.21 5.25
C ASP A 88 8.24 -11.98 6.10
N PRO A 89 9.38 -11.99 6.81
CA PRO A 89 9.75 -10.92 7.71
C PRO A 89 10.34 -9.72 6.98
N SER A 90 10.65 -9.80 5.68
CA SER A 90 11.46 -8.82 4.94
C SER A 90 10.99 -7.38 5.11
N LEU A 91 9.68 -7.14 5.06
CA LEU A 91 9.10 -5.81 5.27
C LEU A 91 9.21 -5.35 6.73
N THR A 92 8.97 -6.24 7.70
CA THR A 92 9.11 -5.90 9.14
C THR A 92 10.56 -5.76 9.60
N ASP A 93 11.49 -6.47 8.97
CA ASP A 93 12.92 -6.38 9.27
C ASP A 93 13.48 -5.11 8.66
N PHE A 94 13.08 -4.76 7.43
CA PHE A 94 13.44 -3.50 6.79
C PHE A 94 13.12 -2.27 7.66
N ILE A 95 11.88 -2.15 8.14
CA ILE A 95 11.45 -0.98 8.91
C ILE A 95 12.11 -0.88 10.29
N GLN A 96 12.79 -1.94 10.76
CA GLN A 96 13.60 -1.91 11.99
C GLN A 96 14.99 -1.31 11.76
N THR A 97 15.46 -1.33 10.51
CA THR A 97 16.79 -0.82 10.17
C THR A 97 16.83 0.70 10.20
N ASP A 98 18.03 1.26 10.36
CA ASP A 98 18.23 2.71 10.29
C ASP A 98 17.79 3.27 8.92
N ARG A 99 17.98 2.53 7.82
CA ARG A 99 17.55 2.96 6.48
C ARG A 99 16.02 3.04 6.39
N GLY A 100 15.31 2.00 6.80
CA GLY A 100 13.84 2.01 6.82
C GLY A 100 13.27 3.10 7.73
N ARG A 101 13.82 3.28 8.93
CA ARG A 101 13.38 4.34 9.87
C ARG A 101 13.72 5.76 9.40
N THR A 102 14.72 5.91 8.55
CA THR A 102 15.09 7.21 7.98
C THR A 102 14.16 7.61 6.84
N TRP A 103 13.68 6.65 6.03
CA TRP A 103 13.02 6.96 4.77
C TRP A 103 11.53 6.62 4.70
N ASP A 104 11.06 5.61 5.44
CA ASP A 104 9.77 4.96 5.18
C ASP A 104 8.82 5.04 6.37
N CYS A 105 8.70 6.24 6.95
CA CYS A 105 7.78 6.50 8.05
C CYS A 105 6.36 6.87 7.60
N GLY A 106 6.02 6.66 6.32
CA GLY A 106 4.72 6.98 5.76
C GLY A 106 3.67 5.87 5.89
N GLU A 107 2.54 6.03 5.20
CA GLU A 107 1.47 5.04 5.10
C GLU A 107 1.97 3.73 4.48
N LEU A 108 1.36 2.60 4.88
CA LEU A 108 1.67 1.29 4.35
C LEU A 108 0.48 0.74 3.57
N TYR A 109 0.70 0.36 2.32
CA TYR A 109 -0.29 -0.28 1.46
C TYR A 109 0.08 -1.74 1.26
N ILE A 110 -0.78 -2.64 1.72
CA ILE A 110 -0.60 -4.09 1.54
C ILE A 110 -1.79 -4.68 0.81
N ASN A 111 -1.51 -5.58 -0.13
CA ASN A 111 -2.54 -6.39 -0.74
C ASN A 111 -3.14 -7.36 0.31
N VAL A 112 -4.47 -7.44 0.34
CA VAL A 112 -5.19 -8.44 1.15
C VAL A 112 -6.16 -9.28 0.31
N ALA A 113 -6.49 -8.81 -0.89
CA ALA A 113 -7.37 -9.52 -1.82
C ALA A 113 -7.18 -9.03 -3.25
N ASP A 114 -7.40 -9.93 -4.19
CA ASP A 114 -7.42 -9.68 -5.63
C ASP A 114 -8.65 -10.37 -6.24
N ALA A 115 -8.76 -10.42 -7.56
CA ALA A 115 -9.94 -11.00 -8.17
C ALA A 115 -10.08 -12.52 -7.95
N SER A 116 -9.04 -13.22 -7.52
CA SER A 116 -9.08 -14.65 -7.17
C SER A 116 -9.63 -14.92 -5.75
N ASN A 117 -9.59 -13.93 -4.85
CA ASN A 117 -10.05 -14.07 -3.46
C ASN A 117 -10.84 -12.85 -2.92
N TYR A 118 -11.44 -12.05 -3.80
CA TYR A 118 -12.26 -10.88 -3.45
C TYR A 118 -13.38 -11.12 -2.42
N ASP A 119 -13.84 -12.36 -2.28
CA ASP A 119 -14.92 -12.76 -1.38
C ASP A 119 -14.42 -13.17 0.02
N LYS A 120 -13.11 -13.25 0.24
CA LYS A 120 -12.50 -13.60 1.54
C LYS A 120 -11.13 -12.96 1.78
N ILE A 121 -10.94 -12.40 2.97
CA ILE A 121 -9.60 -12.20 3.52
C ILE A 121 -9.20 -13.52 4.19
N VAL A 122 -8.17 -14.16 3.65
CA VAL A 122 -7.61 -15.42 4.16
C VAL A 122 -6.90 -15.17 5.49
N ASP A 123 -6.81 -16.15 6.39
CA ASP A 123 -6.01 -16.10 7.62
C ASP A 123 -6.11 -14.78 8.44
N GLN A 124 -7.34 -14.33 8.70
CA GLN A 124 -7.64 -13.03 9.31
C GLN A 124 -6.90 -12.78 10.64
N ASP A 125 -6.79 -13.81 11.50
CA ASP A 125 -6.05 -13.72 12.76
C ASP A 125 -4.56 -13.43 12.55
N LYS A 126 -3.95 -13.99 11.49
CA LYS A 126 -2.55 -13.70 11.16
C LYS A 126 -2.40 -12.25 10.70
N LEU A 127 -3.32 -11.75 9.88
CA LEU A 127 -3.32 -10.37 9.43
C LEU A 127 -3.42 -9.38 10.61
N VAL A 128 -4.33 -9.61 11.56
CA VAL A 128 -4.47 -8.76 12.75
C VAL A 128 -3.20 -8.80 13.61
N ASN A 129 -2.67 -9.98 13.88
CA ASN A 129 -1.43 -10.13 14.66
C ASN A 129 -0.22 -9.49 13.96
N TRP A 130 -0.15 -9.60 12.64
CA TRP A 130 0.88 -8.95 11.85
C TRP A 130 0.76 -7.42 11.92
N MET A 131 -0.44 -6.83 11.81
CA MET A 131 -0.64 -5.38 11.94
C MET A 131 -0.22 -4.88 13.33
N LYS A 132 -0.56 -5.62 14.39
CA LYS A 132 -0.08 -5.31 15.75
C LYS A 132 1.44 -5.35 15.85
N LYS A 133 2.07 -6.41 15.31
CA LYS A 133 3.52 -6.51 15.23
C LYS A 133 4.11 -5.31 14.48
N TRP A 134 3.57 -4.97 13.31
CA TRP A 134 3.99 -3.82 12.51
C TRP A 134 3.98 -2.53 13.33
N ARG A 135 2.88 -2.23 14.02
CA ARG A 135 2.76 -1.04 14.89
C ARG A 135 3.84 -0.99 15.97
N ARG A 136 4.05 -2.09 16.67
CA ARG A 136 5.04 -2.18 17.76
C ARG A 136 6.47 -2.04 17.26
N VAL A 137 6.76 -2.64 16.11
CA VAL A 137 8.11 -2.75 15.54
C VAL A 137 8.53 -1.46 14.83
N SER A 138 7.64 -0.89 14.01
CA SER A 138 7.91 0.33 13.26
C SER A 138 7.77 1.59 14.13
N GLY A 139 6.88 1.55 15.14
CA GLY A 139 6.44 2.77 15.82
C GLY A 139 5.73 3.76 14.90
N ASN A 140 5.30 3.30 13.72
CA ASN A 140 4.61 4.10 12.72
C ASN A 140 3.13 4.22 13.08
N ASP A 141 2.59 5.43 13.01
CA ASP A 141 1.19 5.77 13.32
C ASP A 141 0.37 6.17 12.09
N GLU A 142 0.97 6.11 10.89
CA GLU A 142 0.28 6.36 9.62
C GLU A 142 -0.66 5.20 9.24
N VAL A 143 -1.49 5.38 8.22
CA VAL A 143 -2.53 4.41 7.85
C VAL A 143 -1.92 3.10 7.32
N ILE A 144 -2.45 1.96 7.78
CA ILE A 144 -2.25 0.66 7.11
C ILE A 144 -3.44 0.42 6.19
N TRP A 145 -3.23 0.58 4.89
CA TRP A 145 -4.19 0.32 3.84
C TRP A 145 -4.21 -1.16 3.47
N MET A 146 -5.37 -1.77 3.66
CA MET A 146 -5.68 -3.11 3.20
C MET A 146 -6.32 -3.00 1.82
N THR A 147 -5.50 -3.24 0.81
CA THR A 147 -5.85 -3.00 -0.58
C THR A 147 -6.50 -4.23 -1.19
N TYR A 148 -7.65 -4.02 -1.84
CA TYR A 148 -8.11 -4.87 -2.92
C TYR A 148 -7.46 -4.40 -4.22
N GLY A 149 -6.57 -5.21 -4.78
CA GLY A 149 -5.87 -4.83 -5.98
C GLY A 149 -5.72 -5.96 -6.98
N ASP A 150 -6.04 -5.66 -8.23
CA ASP A 150 -5.93 -6.54 -9.39
C ASP A 150 -6.16 -5.72 -10.67
N VAL A 151 -5.10 -5.47 -11.44
CA VAL A 151 -5.18 -4.75 -12.72
C VAL A 151 -5.56 -5.66 -13.89
N VAL A 152 -5.56 -6.99 -13.69
CA VAL A 152 -5.75 -7.97 -14.76
C VAL A 152 -7.21 -8.37 -14.94
N GLU A 153 -7.98 -8.45 -13.85
CA GLU A 153 -9.42 -8.68 -13.91
C GLU A 153 -10.20 -7.38 -13.67
N GLN A 154 -10.58 -6.69 -14.76
CA GLN A 154 -11.37 -5.44 -14.83
C GLN A 154 -12.82 -5.61 -14.31
N ASN A 155 -12.99 -6.15 -13.10
CA ASN A 155 -14.27 -6.60 -12.56
C ASN A 155 -14.75 -5.73 -11.41
N GLY A 156 -15.45 -4.65 -11.74
CA GLY A 156 -16.03 -3.73 -10.76
C GLY A 156 -17.04 -4.37 -9.79
N THR A 157 -17.70 -5.47 -10.18
CA THR A 157 -18.60 -6.18 -9.26
C THR A 157 -17.83 -6.85 -8.11
N LYS A 158 -16.64 -7.38 -8.38
CA LYS A 158 -15.79 -7.97 -7.33
C LYS A 158 -15.28 -6.89 -6.37
N MET A 159 -14.87 -5.73 -6.89
CA MET A 159 -14.51 -4.56 -6.09
C MET A 159 -15.63 -4.14 -5.11
N VAL A 160 -16.86 -4.00 -5.60
CA VAL A 160 -18.01 -3.67 -4.74
C VAL A 160 -18.26 -4.76 -3.70
N ARG A 161 -18.17 -6.04 -4.08
CA ARG A 161 -18.34 -7.16 -3.14
C ARG A 161 -17.27 -7.19 -2.05
N PHE A 162 -16.05 -6.76 -2.37
CA PHE A 162 -14.96 -6.71 -1.39
C PHE A 162 -15.28 -5.78 -0.22
N VAL A 163 -16.09 -4.72 -0.41
CA VAL A 163 -16.57 -3.88 0.70
C VAL A 163 -17.24 -4.73 1.78
N LYS A 164 -18.09 -5.68 1.37
CA LYS A 164 -18.76 -6.60 2.30
C LYS A 164 -17.78 -7.59 2.93
N THR A 165 -16.81 -8.09 2.16
CA THR A 165 -15.75 -8.96 2.68
C THR A 165 -14.91 -8.26 3.75
N PHE A 166 -14.58 -6.98 3.54
CA PHE A 166 -13.88 -6.16 4.51
C PHE A 166 -14.71 -5.90 5.77
N GLU A 167 -16.00 -5.59 5.61
CA GLU A 167 -16.94 -5.49 6.74
C GLU A 167 -16.96 -6.77 7.57
N ASP A 168 -17.09 -7.93 6.91
CA ASP A 168 -17.12 -9.23 7.56
C ASP A 168 -15.82 -9.54 8.31
N PHE A 169 -14.66 -9.15 7.76
CA PHE A 169 -13.39 -9.24 8.46
C PHE A 169 -13.39 -8.42 9.75
N LEU A 170 -13.82 -7.14 9.69
CA LEU A 170 -13.88 -6.28 10.86
C LEU A 170 -14.82 -6.85 11.94
N LEU A 171 -15.99 -7.33 11.54
CA LEU A 171 -17.00 -7.85 12.48
C LEU A 171 -16.58 -9.16 13.16
N ARG A 172 -15.78 -9.99 12.49
CA ARG A 172 -15.40 -11.32 12.99
C ARG A 172 -14.08 -11.33 13.74
N SER A 173 -13.12 -10.52 13.30
CA SER A 173 -11.71 -10.71 13.63
C SER A 173 -11.06 -9.50 14.29
N VAL A 174 -11.73 -8.35 14.33
CA VAL A 174 -11.18 -7.14 14.95
C VAL A 174 -12.08 -6.72 16.11
N SER A 175 -11.61 -6.85 17.34
CA SER A 175 -12.30 -6.28 18.51
C SER A 175 -12.04 -4.77 18.62
N ALA A 176 -12.75 -4.10 19.53
CA ALA A 176 -12.54 -2.68 19.81
C ALA A 176 -11.13 -2.43 20.39
N GLU A 177 -10.63 -3.37 21.19
CA GLU A 177 -9.28 -3.39 21.73
C GLU A 177 -8.24 -3.63 20.65
N ASP A 178 -8.47 -4.57 19.72
CA ASP A 178 -7.58 -4.78 18.57
C ASP A 178 -7.50 -3.53 17.72
N MET A 179 -8.66 -2.93 17.39
CA MET A 179 -8.73 -1.71 16.59
C MET A 179 -7.97 -0.56 17.25
N ALA A 180 -8.09 -0.38 18.56
CA ALA A 180 -7.35 0.66 19.27
C ALA A 180 -5.82 0.50 19.19
N GLU A 181 -5.34 -0.73 18.99
CA GLU A 181 -3.92 -1.02 18.78
C GLU A 181 -3.47 -0.81 17.31
N ILE A 182 -4.26 -1.26 16.34
CA ILE A 182 -3.86 -1.26 14.92
C ILE A 182 -4.22 0.03 14.16
N ALA A 183 -5.19 0.80 14.65
CA ALA A 183 -5.64 2.03 14.01
C ALA A 183 -4.52 3.07 13.85
N PRO A 184 -4.60 3.93 12.81
CA PRO A 184 -5.62 3.91 11.75
C PRO A 184 -5.37 2.82 10.69
N ILE A 185 -6.43 2.17 10.23
CA ILE A 185 -6.39 1.26 9.07
C ILE A 185 -7.33 1.77 7.98
N GLY A 186 -7.26 1.22 6.79
CA GLY A 186 -8.20 1.58 5.74
C GLY A 186 -8.50 0.47 4.75
N ILE A 187 -9.68 0.55 4.15
CA ILE A 187 -10.00 -0.18 2.92
C ILE A 187 -9.48 0.65 1.75
N SER A 188 -8.73 0.03 0.84
CA SER A 188 -8.22 0.70 -0.36
C SER A 188 -8.52 -0.10 -1.62
N PHE A 189 -8.67 0.59 -2.74
CA PHE A 189 -8.88 -0.01 -4.06
C PHE A 189 -7.76 0.41 -5.00
N ASP A 190 -7.11 -0.58 -5.60
CA ASP A 190 -6.12 -0.39 -6.67
C ASP A 190 -6.46 -1.31 -7.84
N VAL A 191 -7.47 -0.88 -8.59
CA VAL A 191 -7.96 -1.57 -9.78
C VAL A 191 -7.91 -0.60 -10.93
N GLU A 192 -7.75 -1.12 -12.14
CA GLU A 192 -7.65 -0.31 -13.35
C GLU A 192 -8.79 -0.66 -14.31
N HIS A 193 -9.21 0.32 -15.11
CA HIS A 193 -10.21 0.17 -16.18
C HIS A 193 -11.57 -0.38 -15.73
N VAL A 194 -11.99 -0.07 -14.51
CA VAL A 194 -13.31 -0.42 -13.99
C VAL A 194 -14.31 0.69 -14.33
N PRO A 195 -15.55 0.37 -14.78
CA PRO A 195 -16.56 1.40 -15.04
C PRO A 195 -16.86 2.26 -13.81
N ASP A 196 -16.89 3.59 -13.97
CA ASP A 196 -16.99 4.58 -12.87
C ASP A 196 -18.16 4.34 -11.90
N THR A 197 -19.25 3.73 -12.38
CA THR A 197 -20.41 3.41 -11.53
C THR A 197 -20.03 2.50 -10.37
N PHE A 198 -19.12 1.54 -10.60
CA PHE A 198 -18.64 0.65 -9.55
C PHE A 198 -17.72 1.36 -8.56
N TYR A 199 -16.89 2.32 -9.02
CA TYR A 199 -16.10 3.15 -8.09
C TYR A 199 -17.00 3.95 -7.17
N LYS A 200 -18.02 4.62 -7.72
CA LYS A 200 -18.97 5.37 -6.91
C LYS A 200 -19.64 4.47 -5.87
N GLU A 201 -20.12 3.30 -6.29
CA GLU A 201 -20.77 2.33 -5.42
C GLU A 201 -19.81 1.85 -4.32
N ALA A 202 -18.63 1.34 -4.68
CA ALA A 202 -17.65 0.84 -3.70
C ALA A 202 -17.22 1.90 -2.69
N LEU A 203 -16.94 3.13 -3.12
CA LEU A 203 -16.51 4.21 -2.24
C LEU A 203 -17.63 4.68 -1.30
N THR A 204 -18.85 4.84 -1.82
CA THR A 204 -20.00 5.26 -0.98
C THR A 204 -20.43 4.16 -0.01
N SER A 205 -20.47 2.90 -0.46
CA SER A 205 -20.71 1.75 0.41
C SER A 205 -19.61 1.58 1.46
N SER A 206 -18.35 1.88 1.13
CA SER A 206 -17.26 1.86 2.11
C SER A 206 -17.45 2.92 3.19
N GLN A 207 -17.85 4.16 2.83
CA GLN A 207 -18.13 5.20 3.83
C GLN A 207 -19.31 4.83 4.74
N GLU A 208 -20.37 4.25 4.18
CA GLU A 208 -21.51 3.74 4.96
C GLU A 208 -21.09 2.60 5.91
N MET A 209 -20.33 1.63 5.39
CA MET A 209 -19.77 0.53 6.18
C MET A 209 -18.93 1.07 7.34
N VAL A 210 -18.02 2.02 7.10
CA VAL A 210 -17.18 2.63 8.14
C VAL A 210 -18.04 3.24 9.25
N GLN A 211 -19.10 3.98 8.91
CA GLN A 211 -20.00 4.57 9.90
C GLN A 211 -20.71 3.50 10.74
N ASN A 212 -21.26 2.48 10.07
CA ASN A 212 -22.01 1.40 10.71
C ASN A 212 -21.13 0.55 11.62
N VAL A 213 -19.96 0.12 11.12
CA VAL A 213 -19.03 -0.72 11.86
C VAL A 213 -18.41 0.05 13.02
N THR A 214 -17.96 1.29 12.81
CA THR A 214 -17.37 2.11 13.90
C THR A 214 -18.36 2.25 15.05
N LYS A 215 -19.62 2.57 14.75
CA LYS A 215 -20.67 2.70 15.77
C LYS A 215 -21.02 1.37 16.43
N GLY A 216 -21.21 0.30 15.64
CA GLY A 216 -21.68 -0.99 16.15
C GLY A 216 -20.62 -1.77 16.91
N MET A 217 -19.34 -1.63 16.54
CA MET A 217 -18.20 -2.26 17.23
C MET A 217 -17.64 -1.40 18.36
N GLY A 218 -18.03 -0.12 18.47
CA GLY A 218 -17.50 0.80 19.47
C GLY A 218 -16.05 1.21 19.19
N TYR A 219 -15.65 1.27 17.92
CA TYR A 219 -14.33 1.76 17.53
C TYR A 219 -14.20 3.26 17.80
N LEU A 220 -12.97 3.71 18.02
CA LEU A 220 -12.66 5.13 18.15
C LEU A 220 -12.92 5.85 16.82
N PRO A 221 -13.32 7.15 16.84
CA PRO A 221 -13.44 7.93 15.62
C PRO A 221 -12.15 7.92 14.79
N HIS A 222 -12.28 7.96 13.47
CA HIS A 222 -11.16 7.95 12.51
C HIS A 222 -10.27 6.69 12.55
N SER A 223 -10.73 5.59 13.14
CA SER A 223 -9.98 4.32 13.14
C SER A 223 -9.92 3.65 11.77
N ILE A 224 -10.94 3.87 10.93
CA ILE A 224 -11.06 3.28 9.59
C ILE A 224 -11.23 4.40 8.57
N LEU A 225 -10.49 4.32 7.47
CA LEU A 225 -10.51 5.26 6.35
C LEU A 225 -10.80 4.55 5.02
N VAL A 226 -11.22 5.32 4.02
CA VAL A 226 -11.45 4.84 2.66
C VAL A 226 -10.41 5.43 1.72
N GLY A 227 -9.69 4.59 0.98
CA GLY A 227 -8.68 4.97 0.01
C GLY A 227 -8.99 4.46 -1.39
N SER A 228 -8.42 5.09 -2.41
CA SER A 228 -8.40 4.57 -3.77
C SER A 228 -7.23 5.15 -4.53
N THR A 229 -6.65 4.34 -5.41
CA THR A 229 -5.76 4.82 -6.45
C THR A 229 -6.54 5.67 -7.45
N ILE A 230 -5.89 6.71 -7.98
CA ILE A 230 -6.25 7.37 -9.23
C ILE A 230 -5.19 6.90 -10.24
N GLU A 231 -5.62 6.11 -11.21
CA GLU A 231 -4.75 5.53 -12.21
C GLU A 231 -4.16 6.57 -13.18
N GLY A 232 -3.18 6.12 -13.97
CA GLY A 232 -2.56 6.95 -14.99
C GLY A 232 -3.40 7.12 -16.26
N GLU A 233 -4.43 6.31 -16.48
CA GLU A 233 -5.30 6.47 -17.65
C GLU A 233 -6.33 7.60 -17.42
N GLU A 234 -6.82 8.18 -18.51
CA GLU A 234 -7.83 9.23 -18.44
C GLU A 234 -9.16 8.67 -17.91
N ASN A 235 -9.51 9.07 -16.70
CA ASN A 235 -10.81 8.80 -16.08
C ASN A 235 -11.19 9.92 -15.10
N GLN A 236 -11.69 11.02 -15.66
CA GLN A 236 -12.06 12.21 -14.89
C GLN A 236 -13.19 11.94 -13.89
N LYS A 237 -14.08 10.99 -14.23
CA LYS A 237 -15.30 10.74 -13.47
C LYS A 237 -15.04 9.83 -12.28
N GLU A 238 -14.26 8.77 -12.47
CA GLU A 238 -13.67 8.02 -11.35
C GLU A 238 -12.89 8.94 -10.42
N THR A 239 -11.98 9.75 -10.96
CA THR A 239 -11.17 10.69 -10.17
C THR A 239 -12.05 11.61 -9.34
N THR A 240 -13.14 12.12 -9.92
CA THR A 240 -14.13 12.92 -9.19
C THR A 240 -14.75 12.15 -8.03
N TYR A 241 -15.12 10.88 -8.23
CA TYR A 241 -15.68 10.04 -7.17
C TYR A 241 -14.66 9.73 -6.07
N VAL A 242 -13.41 9.43 -6.43
CA VAL A 242 -12.32 9.26 -5.45
C VAL A 242 -12.18 10.52 -4.61
N MET A 243 -12.07 11.70 -5.23
CA MET A 243 -11.89 12.96 -4.49
C MET A 243 -13.09 13.35 -3.62
N GLN A 244 -14.30 12.96 -4.00
CA GLN A 244 -15.54 13.26 -3.25
C GLN A 244 -15.80 12.29 -2.09
N TYR A 245 -15.47 11.00 -2.27
CA TYR A 245 -15.94 9.94 -1.37
C TYR A 245 -14.83 9.18 -0.64
N ALA A 246 -13.57 9.26 -1.08
CA ALA A 246 -12.43 8.71 -0.35
C ALA A 246 -11.88 9.72 0.67
N ASP A 247 -11.20 9.21 1.69
CA ASP A 247 -10.33 9.97 2.61
C ASP A 247 -8.93 10.18 2.02
N ARG A 248 -8.46 9.23 1.20
CA ARG A 248 -7.15 9.22 0.55
C ARG A 248 -7.29 8.97 -0.94
N ALA A 249 -6.59 9.76 -1.74
CA ALA A 249 -6.43 9.56 -3.18
C ALA A 249 -4.95 9.29 -3.48
N LEU A 250 -4.64 8.08 -3.92
CA LEU A 250 -3.28 7.69 -4.26
C LEU A 250 -3.04 7.95 -5.75
N MET A 251 -2.43 9.09 -6.07
CA MET A 251 -2.34 9.59 -7.45
C MET A 251 -1.11 9.02 -8.15
N MET A 252 -1.31 8.11 -9.11
CA MET A 252 -0.21 7.46 -9.81
C MET A 252 0.26 8.27 -11.01
N LEU A 253 1.50 8.77 -10.97
CA LEU A 253 2.02 9.64 -12.03
C LEU A 253 2.62 8.86 -13.21
N TYR A 254 3.21 7.70 -12.94
CA TYR A 254 4.01 6.93 -13.91
C TYR A 254 5.07 7.80 -14.62
N ARG A 255 5.86 8.59 -13.89
CA ARG A 255 7.00 9.35 -14.45
C ARG A 255 8.16 9.32 -13.45
N ASN A 256 9.37 9.60 -13.93
CA ASN A 256 10.59 9.39 -13.17
C ASN A 256 11.54 10.58 -13.08
N ALA A 257 11.27 11.68 -13.78
CA ALA A 257 12.13 12.85 -13.76
C ALA A 257 11.31 14.15 -13.85
N VAL A 258 11.80 15.19 -13.19
CA VAL A 258 11.37 16.58 -13.40
C VAL A 258 12.21 17.17 -14.53
N ASN A 259 11.61 17.91 -15.47
CA ASN A 259 12.30 18.42 -16.66
C ASN A 259 12.98 17.32 -17.48
N GLY A 260 12.33 16.16 -17.57
CA GLY A 260 12.83 14.99 -18.30
C GLY A 260 13.00 15.28 -19.80
N SER A 261 13.71 14.40 -20.50
CA SER A 261 13.88 14.52 -21.96
C SER A 261 12.57 14.33 -22.75
N TYR A 262 11.51 13.85 -22.10
CA TYR A 262 10.19 13.70 -22.67
C TYR A 262 9.34 14.95 -22.40
N PRO A 263 8.53 15.44 -23.36
CA PRO A 263 7.60 16.57 -23.18
C PRO A 263 6.50 16.37 -22.12
N ASP A 264 6.53 15.26 -21.40
CA ASP A 264 5.50 14.77 -20.49
C ASP A 264 6.25 14.14 -19.31
N ASP A 265 6.96 15.01 -18.58
CA ASP A 265 7.75 14.70 -17.39
C ASP A 265 6.87 14.73 -16.12
N LEU A 266 7.46 14.68 -14.93
CA LEU A 266 6.68 14.74 -13.68
C LEU A 266 5.87 16.03 -13.51
N VAL A 267 6.36 17.19 -13.95
CA VAL A 267 5.69 18.48 -13.79
C VAL A 267 4.51 18.58 -14.74
N GLU A 268 4.72 18.27 -16.02
CA GLU A 268 3.64 18.28 -17.01
C GLU A 268 2.61 17.19 -16.74
N ARG A 269 3.05 16.04 -16.22
CA ARG A 269 2.14 14.99 -15.77
C ARG A 269 1.30 15.44 -14.58
N MET A 270 1.91 16.06 -13.58
CA MET A 270 1.17 16.64 -12.44
C MET A 270 0.20 17.72 -12.90
N ARG A 271 0.60 18.57 -13.87
CA ARG A 271 -0.28 19.56 -14.48
C ARG A 271 -1.52 18.88 -15.05
N TRP A 272 -1.34 17.90 -15.93
CA TRP A 272 -2.44 17.12 -16.51
C TRP A 272 -3.29 16.42 -15.43
N MET A 273 -2.67 15.81 -14.41
CA MET A 273 -3.41 15.16 -13.32
C MET A 273 -4.32 16.15 -12.57
N MET A 274 -3.88 17.40 -12.39
CA MET A 274 -4.66 18.40 -11.66
C MET A 274 -5.66 19.17 -12.54
N THR A 275 -5.37 19.38 -13.82
CA THR A 275 -6.21 20.20 -14.71
C THR A 275 -7.19 19.38 -15.55
N ASP A 276 -6.77 18.21 -16.00
CA ASP A 276 -7.50 17.39 -16.98
C ASP A 276 -8.07 16.12 -16.33
N GLN A 277 -7.31 15.43 -15.48
CA GLN A 277 -7.81 14.25 -14.77
C GLN A 277 -8.70 14.64 -13.57
N CYS A 278 -8.16 15.43 -12.62
CA CYS A 278 -8.93 15.94 -11.48
C CYS A 278 -9.56 17.30 -11.78
N VAL A 279 -10.46 17.36 -12.75
CA VAL A 279 -11.14 18.62 -13.15
C VAL A 279 -11.83 19.32 -11.96
N VAL A 280 -12.27 18.59 -10.95
CA VAL A 280 -12.90 19.15 -9.73
C VAL A 280 -11.89 19.77 -8.75
N CYS A 281 -10.60 19.42 -8.85
CA CYS A 281 -9.56 19.95 -7.97
C CYS A 281 -9.23 21.42 -8.25
N THR A 282 -9.45 21.88 -9.49
CA THR A 282 -9.11 23.25 -9.93
C THR A 282 -10.35 24.15 -10.09
N LYS A 283 -11.56 23.60 -9.95
CA LYS A 283 -12.83 24.33 -10.09
C LYS A 283 -13.46 24.68 -8.74
N PRO A 284 -14.29 25.73 -8.64
CA PRO A 284 -14.98 26.09 -7.40
C PRO A 284 -15.70 24.90 -6.77
N GLY A 285 -15.57 24.73 -5.45
CA GLY A 285 -16.05 23.57 -4.72
C GLY A 285 -14.96 22.55 -4.36
N TRP A 286 -13.71 22.76 -4.81
CA TRP A 286 -12.54 21.98 -4.40
C TRP A 286 -12.35 21.95 -2.88
N GLU A 287 -12.81 23.00 -2.18
CA GLU A 287 -12.78 23.11 -0.72
C GLU A 287 -13.61 22.02 -0.03
N ASN A 288 -14.63 21.51 -0.70
CA ASN A 288 -15.54 20.48 -0.19
C ASN A 288 -15.06 19.05 -0.51
N LEU A 289 -13.98 18.89 -1.28
CA LEU A 289 -13.42 17.58 -1.57
C LEU A 289 -12.90 16.95 -0.28
N ARG A 290 -13.16 15.65 -0.14
CA ARG A 290 -12.85 14.87 1.05
C ARG A 290 -11.42 14.37 1.01
N ALA A 291 -11.03 13.79 -0.12
CA ALA A 291 -9.78 13.07 -0.21
C ALA A 291 -8.57 13.99 -0.10
N LYS A 292 -7.54 13.48 0.55
CA LYS A 292 -6.20 14.03 0.51
C LYS A 292 -5.33 13.24 -0.47
N ILE A 293 -4.63 13.94 -1.35
CA ILE A 293 -3.76 13.38 -2.37
C ILE A 293 -2.41 13.01 -1.77
N THR A 294 -1.99 11.78 -2.04
CA THR A 294 -0.63 11.26 -1.90
C THR A 294 -0.12 10.94 -3.30
N ILE A 295 1.08 11.42 -3.64
CA ILE A 295 1.69 11.21 -4.95
C ILE A 295 2.37 9.84 -4.94
N MET A 296 2.03 8.99 -5.91
CA MET A 296 2.63 7.67 -6.07
C MET A 296 3.42 7.56 -7.37
N VAL A 297 4.59 6.93 -7.29
CA VAL A 297 5.44 6.59 -8.43
C VAL A 297 5.69 5.08 -8.51
N GLU A 298 5.89 4.56 -9.72
CA GLU A 298 6.15 3.15 -9.98
C GLU A 298 7.63 2.79 -9.78
N GLY A 299 7.95 1.86 -8.87
CA GLY A 299 9.32 1.40 -8.64
C GLY A 299 9.78 0.26 -9.56
N SER A 300 8.87 -0.40 -10.28
CA SER A 300 9.15 -1.61 -11.07
C SER A 300 9.97 -1.34 -12.32
N CYS A 301 11.09 -2.04 -12.46
CA CYS A 301 11.91 -2.01 -13.69
C CYS A 301 11.36 -2.93 -14.81
N LYS A 302 10.18 -3.54 -14.63
CA LYS A 302 9.58 -4.52 -15.56
C LYS A 302 8.35 -3.97 -16.32
N MET A 303 8.24 -2.66 -16.50
CA MET A 303 7.11 -1.98 -17.17
C MET A 303 7.07 -2.09 -18.71
N GLY A 304 7.66 -3.13 -19.30
CA GLY A 304 7.61 -3.38 -20.74
C GLY A 304 8.27 -2.29 -21.60
N HIS A 305 7.63 -1.92 -22.72
CA HIS A 305 8.17 -0.97 -23.71
C HIS A 305 8.13 0.50 -23.26
N GLY A 306 7.38 0.85 -22.21
CA GLY A 306 7.30 2.23 -21.70
C GLY A 306 8.18 2.49 -20.48
N CYS A 307 9.08 1.57 -20.14
CA CYS A 307 9.71 1.54 -18.82
C CYS A 307 10.51 2.81 -18.48
N GLY A 308 11.32 3.33 -19.41
CA GLY A 308 12.16 4.50 -19.15
C GLY A 308 11.39 5.80 -19.01
N LYS A 309 10.11 5.81 -19.41
CA LYS A 309 9.18 6.91 -19.15
C LYS A 309 8.33 6.68 -17.90
N LEU A 310 7.84 5.45 -17.70
CA LEU A 310 6.79 5.15 -16.72
C LEU A 310 7.31 4.83 -15.32
N SER A 311 8.51 4.26 -15.24
CA SER A 311 9.07 3.75 -13.99
C SER A 311 10.15 4.65 -13.42
N MET A 312 10.06 4.90 -12.11
CA MET A 312 11.07 5.59 -11.32
C MET A 312 12.40 4.82 -11.30
N CYS A 313 12.36 3.49 -11.47
CA CYS A 313 13.48 2.55 -11.47
C CYS A 313 14.86 3.23 -11.58
N VAL A 314 15.46 3.45 -10.41
CA VAL A 314 16.69 4.22 -10.18
C VAL A 314 17.94 3.48 -10.69
N GLU A 315 18.91 4.15 -11.31
CA GLU A 315 20.09 3.52 -11.93
C GLU A 315 21.24 3.28 -10.95
N ASP A 316 21.50 4.24 -10.06
CA ASP A 316 22.62 4.17 -9.13
C ASP A 316 22.16 3.83 -7.71
N THR A 317 21.71 2.59 -7.55
CA THR A 317 21.45 1.99 -6.22
C THR A 317 22.69 1.33 -5.60
N SER A 318 23.88 1.52 -6.18
CA SER A 318 25.04 0.68 -5.83
C SER A 318 25.64 1.09 -4.50
N LYS A 319 25.35 2.32 -4.09
CA LYS A 319 25.83 2.99 -2.89
C LYS A 319 24.68 3.69 -2.20
N TYR A 320 24.85 3.89 -0.91
CA TYR A 320 23.97 4.70 -0.09
C TYR A 320 24.84 5.42 0.96
N PRO A 321 24.67 6.73 1.18
CA PRO A 321 23.78 7.65 0.47
C PRO A 321 24.27 7.98 -0.97
N ASP A 322 23.36 8.36 -1.85
CA ASP A 322 23.67 8.90 -3.19
C ASP A 322 22.58 9.86 -3.67
N PRO A 323 22.82 11.18 -3.76
CA PRO A 323 21.79 12.13 -4.18
C PRO A 323 21.36 11.98 -5.64
N ASN A 324 22.16 11.31 -6.48
CA ASN A 324 21.85 11.05 -7.89
C ASN A 324 21.27 9.65 -8.12
N GLY A 325 21.12 8.86 -7.05
CA GLY A 325 20.68 7.48 -7.10
C GLY A 325 19.81 7.07 -5.91
N GLY A 326 19.42 5.79 -5.89
CA GLY A 326 18.69 5.22 -4.76
C GLY A 326 17.45 6.01 -4.29
N ILE A 327 17.14 5.87 -3.00
CA ILE A 327 15.98 6.52 -2.35
C ILE A 327 16.13 8.04 -2.25
N GLU A 328 17.35 8.56 -2.11
CA GLU A 328 17.61 10.01 -2.04
C GLU A 328 17.24 10.72 -3.33
N TYR A 329 17.56 10.12 -4.49
CA TYR A 329 17.12 10.64 -5.78
C TYR A 329 15.59 10.71 -5.87
N VAL A 330 14.89 9.66 -5.46
CA VAL A 330 13.42 9.63 -5.49
C VAL A 330 12.85 10.76 -4.63
N TRP A 331 13.34 10.90 -3.41
CA TRP A 331 12.93 11.98 -2.51
C TRP A 331 13.19 13.36 -3.09
N ASN A 332 14.42 13.63 -3.56
CA ASN A 332 14.79 14.93 -4.13
C ASN A 332 13.93 15.26 -5.36
N THR A 333 13.71 14.29 -6.24
CA THR A 333 12.88 14.46 -7.44
C THR A 333 11.43 14.79 -7.08
N LEU A 334 10.85 14.12 -6.08
CA LEU A 334 9.48 14.39 -5.63
C LEU A 334 9.36 15.72 -4.88
N GLN A 335 10.39 16.12 -4.13
CA GLN A 335 10.45 17.45 -3.51
C GLN A 335 10.56 18.55 -4.57
N GLU A 336 11.34 18.37 -5.63
CA GLU A 336 11.42 19.30 -6.75
C GLU A 336 10.06 19.44 -7.44
N LEU A 337 9.36 18.32 -7.69
CA LEU A 337 8.01 18.33 -8.24
C LEU A 337 7.04 19.16 -7.39
N THR A 338 6.97 18.90 -6.08
CA THR A 338 5.99 19.58 -5.22
C THR A 338 6.32 21.04 -5.00
N ASN A 339 7.59 21.41 -4.99
CA ASN A 339 8.04 22.81 -4.99
C ASN A 339 7.67 23.55 -6.28
N ALA A 340 7.47 22.85 -7.40
CA ALA A 340 7.08 23.44 -8.67
C ALA A 340 5.56 23.66 -8.82
N ILE A 341 4.70 22.90 -8.10
CA ILE A 341 3.24 22.91 -8.30
C ILE A 341 2.63 24.33 -8.26
N VAL A 342 2.97 25.12 -7.24
CA VAL A 342 2.39 26.46 -7.07
C VAL A 342 3.09 27.50 -7.98
N PRO A 343 4.43 27.58 -8.04
CA PRO A 343 5.12 28.51 -8.94
C PRO A 343 4.77 28.34 -10.43
N GLU A 344 4.57 27.10 -10.87
CA GLU A 344 4.19 26.76 -12.25
C GLU A 344 2.70 26.97 -12.55
N GLY A 345 1.94 27.49 -11.58
CA GLY A 345 0.53 27.81 -11.72
C GLY A 345 -0.37 26.59 -11.90
N ILE A 346 0.08 25.39 -11.49
CA ILE A 346 -0.75 24.18 -11.54
C ILE A 346 -1.89 24.29 -10.51
N LEU A 347 -1.57 24.75 -9.30
CA LEU A 347 -2.53 25.02 -8.23
C LEU A 347 -2.20 26.32 -7.51
N THR A 348 -3.19 26.91 -6.84
CA THR A 348 -2.92 27.92 -5.81
C THR A 348 -2.36 27.27 -4.54
N GLN A 349 -1.74 28.07 -3.66
CA GLN A 349 -1.25 27.58 -2.38
C GLN A 349 -2.37 26.97 -1.51
N ASP A 350 -3.57 27.58 -1.51
CA ASP A 350 -4.71 27.10 -0.74
C ASP A 350 -5.23 25.76 -1.28
N GLN A 351 -5.29 25.62 -2.60
CA GLN A 351 -5.63 24.35 -3.25
C GLN A 351 -4.61 23.27 -2.89
N TYR A 352 -3.31 23.57 -2.99
CA TYR A 352 -2.26 22.61 -2.64
C TYR A 352 -2.38 22.16 -1.17
N ASN A 353 -2.48 23.09 -0.23
CA ASN A 353 -2.60 22.78 1.20
C ASN A 353 -3.88 21.99 1.54
N LYS A 354 -4.99 22.23 0.84
CA LYS A 354 -6.25 21.52 1.06
C LYS A 354 -6.28 20.16 0.40
N LEU A 355 -5.72 20.01 -0.79
CA LEU A 355 -5.83 18.78 -1.56
C LEU A 355 -4.74 17.80 -1.20
N PHE A 356 -3.51 18.23 -0.92
CA PHE A 356 -2.39 17.32 -0.63
C PHE A 356 -2.23 17.04 0.86
N LEU A 357 -1.61 15.91 1.18
CA LEU A 357 -1.25 15.53 2.54
C LEU A 357 0.13 16.08 2.93
N THR A 358 0.24 17.40 3.01
CA THR A 358 1.52 18.09 3.22
C THR A 358 2.16 17.88 4.59
N ASN A 359 1.38 17.45 5.58
CA ASN A 359 1.84 17.20 6.97
C ASN A 359 1.83 15.70 7.33
N GLY A 360 1.94 14.82 6.34
CA GLY A 360 1.99 13.37 6.53
C GLY A 360 2.66 12.69 5.34
N THR A 361 2.20 11.49 5.01
CA THR A 361 2.59 10.74 3.79
C THR A 361 2.20 11.42 2.47
N LEU A 362 3.03 12.37 2.01
CA LEU A 362 2.84 13.04 0.72
C LEU A 362 3.27 12.18 -0.47
N TYR A 363 4.21 11.25 -0.25
CA TYR A 363 4.78 10.40 -1.29
C TYR A 363 4.59 8.93 -0.94
N ALA A 364 4.38 8.10 -1.95
CA ALA A 364 4.44 6.65 -1.85
C ALA A 364 5.19 6.06 -3.04
N ILE A 365 5.88 4.95 -2.81
CA ILE A 365 6.57 4.22 -3.88
C ILE A 365 5.86 2.88 -4.08
N HIS A 366 5.32 2.71 -5.27
CA HIS A 366 4.68 1.48 -5.70
C HIS A 366 5.70 0.36 -5.90
N ASN A 367 5.29 -0.85 -5.53
CA ASN A 367 6.01 -2.10 -5.75
C ASN A 367 7.28 -2.27 -4.90
N TRP A 368 7.07 -2.57 -3.61
CA TRP A 368 8.10 -2.87 -2.62
C TRP A 368 9.15 -3.89 -3.07
N ASP A 369 8.75 -4.91 -3.84
CA ASP A 369 9.69 -5.91 -4.33
C ASP A 369 10.82 -5.27 -5.13
N TRP A 370 10.56 -4.17 -5.85
CA TRP A 370 11.58 -3.42 -6.57
C TRP A 370 12.12 -2.24 -5.76
N SER A 371 11.26 -1.49 -5.07
CA SER A 371 11.71 -0.28 -4.36
C SER A 371 12.63 -0.57 -3.18
N ARG A 372 12.59 -1.78 -2.60
CA ARG A 372 13.56 -2.22 -1.59
C ARG A 372 15.01 -2.25 -2.08
N CYS A 373 15.24 -2.25 -3.39
CA CYS A 373 16.58 -2.18 -3.97
C CYS A 373 17.16 -0.76 -3.95
N PHE A 374 16.36 0.27 -3.63
CA PHE A 374 16.79 1.67 -3.70
C PHE A 374 17.75 2.06 -2.57
N TYR A 375 17.96 1.16 -1.63
CA TYR A 375 18.69 1.41 -0.40
C TYR A 375 20.11 0.86 -0.43
N GLY A 376 20.78 0.72 -1.58
CA GLY A 376 22.18 0.27 -1.62
C GLY A 376 22.37 -1.23 -1.84
N ASP A 377 23.36 -1.61 -2.65
CA ASP A 377 23.75 -3.01 -2.86
C ASP A 377 24.25 -3.69 -1.58
N ASP A 378 24.96 -2.95 -0.74
CA ASP A 378 25.49 -3.44 0.53
C ASP A 378 24.36 -3.90 1.45
N PHE A 379 23.33 -3.07 1.59
CA PHE A 379 22.14 -3.36 2.38
C PHE A 379 21.29 -4.43 1.75
N SER A 380 21.11 -4.40 0.42
CA SER A 380 20.39 -5.47 -0.29
C SER A 380 21.03 -6.84 -0.06
N ARG A 381 22.38 -6.92 -0.02
CA ARG A 381 23.10 -8.15 0.35
C ARG A 381 22.91 -8.52 1.82
N GLU A 382 22.97 -7.56 2.73
CA GLU A 382 22.77 -7.77 4.17
C GLU A 382 21.37 -8.33 4.47
N GLN A 383 20.35 -7.78 3.80
CA GLN A 383 18.95 -8.21 3.93
C GLN A 383 18.58 -9.41 3.05
N ASN A 384 19.55 -9.96 2.31
CA ASN A 384 19.35 -11.09 1.38
C ASN A 384 18.25 -10.86 0.33
N TYR A 385 18.14 -9.64 -0.20
CA TYR A 385 17.22 -9.31 -1.29
C TYR A 385 17.80 -9.80 -2.63
N THR A 386 17.59 -11.08 -2.92
CA THR A 386 18.16 -11.76 -4.10
C THR A 386 17.71 -11.12 -5.41
N ASN A 387 16.49 -10.59 -5.48
CA ASN A 387 15.98 -9.90 -6.65
C ASN A 387 16.67 -8.54 -6.92
N CYS A 388 17.40 -7.98 -5.96
CA CYS A 388 18.13 -6.74 -6.14
C CYS A 388 19.50 -6.94 -6.81
N GLN A 389 20.00 -8.17 -6.92
CA GLN A 389 21.33 -8.44 -7.48
C GLN A 389 21.48 -7.99 -8.94
N ASP A 390 20.42 -8.14 -9.74
CA ASP A 390 20.40 -7.74 -11.16
C ASP A 390 19.75 -6.37 -11.38
N TYR A 391 19.35 -5.68 -10.30
CA TYR A 391 18.52 -4.48 -10.36
C TYR A 391 19.15 -3.38 -11.21
N HIS A 392 20.46 -3.14 -11.06
CA HIS A 392 21.21 -2.16 -11.85
C HIS A 392 21.10 -2.37 -13.36
N THR A 393 21.34 -3.60 -13.81
CA THR A 393 21.26 -3.96 -15.22
C THR A 393 19.84 -3.79 -15.73
N MET A 394 18.85 -4.15 -14.91
CA MET A 394 17.44 -3.97 -15.23
C MET A 394 17.05 -2.50 -15.31
N ALA A 395 17.57 -1.66 -14.42
CA ALA A 395 17.32 -0.23 -14.40
C ALA A 395 17.91 0.48 -15.61
N ALA A 396 19.17 0.19 -15.93
CA ALA A 396 19.80 0.67 -17.15
C ALA A 396 18.99 0.25 -18.40
N THR A 397 18.57 -1.02 -18.46
CA THR A 397 17.77 -1.52 -19.59
C THR A 397 16.40 -0.84 -19.66
N CYS A 398 15.72 -0.67 -18.53
CA CYS A 398 14.42 -0.01 -18.42
C CYS A 398 14.48 1.40 -19.02
N ARG A 399 15.48 2.19 -18.63
CA ARG A 399 15.65 3.59 -19.04
C ARG A 399 15.97 3.79 -20.53
N THR A 400 16.51 2.76 -21.19
CA THR A 400 16.73 2.80 -22.65
C THR A 400 15.48 2.53 -23.49
N LYS A 401 14.38 2.10 -22.86
CA LYS A 401 13.08 1.87 -23.50
C LYS A 401 12.19 3.08 -23.32
#